data_AF-A0A958USF6-F1
#
_entry.id   AF-A0A958USF6-F1
#
_cell.length_a   1.000
_cell.length_b   1.000
_cell.length_c   1.000
_cell.angle_alpha   90.00
_cell.angle_beta   90.00
_cell.angle_gamma   90.00
#
_symmetry.space_group_name_H-M   'P 1'
#
loop_
_entity.id
_entity.type
_entity.pdbx_description
1 polymer ?
#
loop_
_entity_poly.entity_id
_entity_poly.type
_entity_poly.pdbx_seq_one_letter_code
_entity_poly.pdbx_strand_id
1 'polypeptide(L)' 'MPDVTGLPAMDAVSLLENMGLKVKFNGVGVVKKQSVEKGVRIKPNQTVELES' A
#
# COMPACT_ATOMS: atom_id res chain seq x y z
N MET A 1 0.26 4.01 -8.67
CA MET A 1 0.03 3.02 -7.60
C MET A 1 0.61 1.70 -8.07
N PRO A 2 1.65 1.15 -7.40
CA PRO A 2 2.13 -0.19 -7.67
C PRO A 2 1.11 -1.25 -7.18
N ASP A 3 1.24 -2.47 -7.69
CA ASP A 3 0.56 -3.64 -7.13
C ASP A 3 1.42 -4.16 -5.97
N VAL A 4 0.89 -4.12 -4.76
CA VAL A 4 1.57 -4.59 -3.54
C VAL A 4 0.96 -5.88 -3.01
N THR A 5 0.02 -6.48 -3.74
CA THR A 5 -0.63 -7.74 -3.36
C THR A 5 0.41 -8.86 -3.31
N GLY A 6 0.44 -9.61 -2.20
CA GLY A 6 1.41 -10.69 -1.96
C GLY A 6 2.74 -10.24 -1.35
N LEU A 7 2.97 -8.93 -1.18
CA LEU A 7 4.15 -8.45 -0.45
C LEU A 7 3.97 -8.62 1.06
N PRO A 8 5.07 -8.82 1.81
CA PRO A 8 5.07 -8.62 3.25
C PRO A 8 4.55 -7.22 3.58
N ALA A 9 3.70 -7.11 4.60
CA ALA A 9 3.08 -5.85 5.00
C ALA A 9 4.10 -4.74 5.22
N MET A 10 5.21 -5.08 5.87
CA MET A 10 6.28 -4.12 6.16
C MET A 10 6.94 -3.60 4.87
N ASP A 11 7.22 -4.48 3.91
CA ASP A 11 7.81 -4.10 2.61
C ASP A 11 6.85 -3.23 1.81
N ALA A 12 5.55 -3.58 1.79
CA ALA A 12 4.52 -2.79 1.12
C ALA A 12 4.37 -1.39 1.74
N VAL A 13 4.37 -1.28 3.06
CA VAL A 13 4.31 0.00 3.77
C VAL A 13 5.52 0.85 3.42
N SER A 14 6.74 0.33 3.57
CA SER A 14 7.97 1.07 3.28
C SER A 14 8.06 1.53 1.82
N LEU A 15 7.65 0.67 0.87
CA LEU A 15 7.62 1.03 -0.55
C LEU A 15 6.70 2.23 -0.81
N LEU A 16 5.47 2.20 -0.27
CA LEU A 16 4.48 3.24 -0.51
C LEU A 16 4.81 4.54 0.24
N GLU A 17 5.34 4.47 1.47
CA GLU A 17 5.81 5.64 2.20
C GLU A 17 6.97 6.35 1.49
N ASN A 18 7.91 5.59 0.93
CA ASN A 18 9.01 6.13 0.10
C ASN A 18 8.50 6.82 -1.17
N MET A 19 7.30 6.48 -1.65
CA MET A 19 6.62 7.16 -2.78
C MET A 19 5.85 8.41 -2.35
N GLY A 20 5.93 8.81 -1.07
CA GLY A 20 5.24 9.96 -0.51
C GLY A 20 3.77 9.72 -0.18
N LEU A 21 3.39 8.46 0.05
CA LEU A 21 2.01 8.08 0.42
C LEU A 21 1.91 7.85 1.93
N LYS A 22 0.69 7.95 2.45
CA LYS A 22 0.37 7.54 3.83
C LYS A 22 -0.27 6.18 3.79
N VAL A 23 0.21 5.24 4.59
CA VAL A 23 -0.31 3.87 4.57
C VAL A 23 -1.04 3.57 5.87
N LYS A 24 -2.23 2.98 5.76
CA LYS A 24 -2.93 2.34 6.87
C LYS A 24 -3.02 0.86 6.56
N PHE A 25 -2.43 0.02 7.40
CA PHE A 25 -2.48 -1.42 7.23
C PHE A 25 -3.37 -2.05 8.31
N ASN A 26 -4.33 -2.87 7.87
CA ASN A 26 -5.19 -3.66 8.74
C ASN A 26 -4.80 -5.14 8.70
N GLY A 27 -4.36 -5.64 9.85
CA GLY A 27 -3.98 -7.03 10.10
C GLY A 27 -2.46 -7.27 10.09
N VAL A 28 -2.02 -8.48 9.73
CA VAL A 28 -0.62 -8.93 9.88
C VAL A 28 -0.19 -9.86 8.74
N GLY A 29 1.11 -9.90 8.46
CA GLY A 29 1.68 -10.82 7.49
C GLY A 29 1.76 -10.23 6.09
N VAL A 30 0.98 -10.74 5.15
CA VAL A 30 1.05 -10.39 3.72
C VAL A 30 -0.13 -9.53 3.30
N VAL A 31 0.07 -8.64 2.33
CA VAL A 31 -1.02 -7.84 1.76
C VAL A 31 -1.90 -8.70 0.87
N LYS A 32 -3.20 -8.76 1.16
CA LYS A 32 -4.20 -9.39 0.30
C LYS A 32 -5.02 -8.39 -0.50
N LYS A 33 -5.15 -7.15 -0.02
CA LYS A 33 -5.89 -6.08 -0.70
C LYS A 33 -5.25 -4.71 -0.51
N GLN A 34 -5.44 -3.86 -1.51
CA GLN A 34 -5.10 -2.44 -1.50
C GLN A 34 -6.32 -1.62 -1.93
N SER A 35 -6.58 -0.49 -1.28
CA SER A 35 -7.77 0.34 -1.53
C SER A 35 -7.68 1.15 -2.83
N VAL A 36 -6.48 1.33 -3.37
CA VAL A 36 -6.22 2.03 -4.63
C VAL A 36 -5.75 1.02 -5.65
N GLU A 37 -6.43 0.91 -6.78
CA GLU A 37 -6.08 -0.05 -7.83
C GLU A 37 -4.70 0.24 -8.45
N LYS A 38 -4.03 -0.81 -8.92
CA LYS A 38 -2.75 -0.68 -9.63
C LYS A 38 -2.88 0.18 -10.88
N GLY A 39 -1.84 0.94 -11.20
CA GLY A 39 -1.82 1.84 -12.35
C GLY A 39 -2.55 3.17 -12.14
N VAL A 40 -3.34 3.33 -11.06
CA VAL A 40 -3.94 4.62 -10.71
C VAL A 40 -2.84 5.65 -10.42
N ARG A 41 -2.99 6.87 -10.97
CA ARG A 41 -2.10 8.00 -10.68
C ARG A 41 -2.20 8.35 -9.20
N ILE A 42 -1.07 8.29 -8.51
CA ILE A 42 -0.98 8.63 -7.09
C ILE A 42 -0.75 10.13 -6.91
N LYS A 43 -1.31 10.67 -5.84
CA LYS A 43 -1.04 12.05 -5.40
C LYS A 43 -0.14 12.04 -4.16
N PRO A 44 0.73 13.05 -3.98
CA PRO A 44 1.48 13.20 -2.74
C PRO A 44 0.56 13.24 -1.53
N ASN A 45 0.97 12.61 -0.43
CA ASN A 45 0.22 12.50 0.83
C ASN A 45 -1.14 11.79 0.73
N GLN A 46 -1.41 11.10 -0.38
CA GLN A 46 -2.62 10.27 -0.51
C GLN A 46 -2.56 9.10 0.48
N THR A 47 -3.66 8.87 1.17
CA THR A 47 -3.82 7.72 2.06
C THR A 47 -4.20 6.48 1.26
N VAL A 48 -3.44 5.40 1.44
CA VAL A 48 -3.71 4.06 0.92
C VAL A 48 -4.01 3.15 2.09
N GLU A 49 -5.10 2.40 1.98
CA GLU A 49 -5.48 1.41 2.97
C GLU A 49 -5.14 0.04 2.42
N LEU A 50 -4.48 -0.78 3.22
CA LEU A 50 -4.04 -2.11 2.89
C LEU A 50 -4.64 -3.09 3.89
N GLU A 51 -5.00 -4.27 3.43
CA GLU A 51 -5.57 -5.33 4.26
C GLU A 51 -4.86 -6.66 4.01
N SER A 52 -4.77 -7.47 5.05
CA SER A 52 -4.19 -8.83 5.00
C SER A 52 -5.22 -9.92 4.79
#